data_AF-A0A955RUB5-F1
#
_entry.id   AF-A0A955RUB5-F1
#
_cell.length_a   1.000
_cell.length_b   1.000
_cell.length_c   1.000
_cell.angle_alpha   90.00
_cell.angle_beta   90.00
_cell.angle_gamma   90.00
#
_symmetry.space_group_name_H-M   'P 1'
#
loop_
_entity.id
_entity.type
_entity.pdbx_description
1 polymer ?
#
loop_
_entity_poly.entity_id
_entity_poly.type
_entity_poly.pdbx_seq_one_letter_code
_entity_poly.pdbx_strand_id
1 'polypeptide(L)'
;MGTILDKVAYLIFGSRENDISNLLDKNLDYVHRDAAAEALLKREFGPDTVAAYLRVACDPDESRELVEECGEDLGIVWAGLDECPSVEDFARLRPEARAYAYHIIQSRKPEWLPMLLWPWKKDGQILAE
;
A
#
# COMPACT_ATOMS: atom_id res chain seq x y z
N MET A 1 -4.02 -8.51 30.13
CA MET A 1 -2.95 -7.50 30.33
C MET A 1 -1.65 -8.18 29.93
N GLY A 2 -1.17 -7.96 28.71
CA GLY A 2 0.01 -8.66 28.16
C GLY A 2 1.31 -8.15 28.78
N THR A 3 2.31 -9.04 28.90
CA THR A 3 3.57 -8.76 29.58
C THR A 3 4.52 -7.92 28.71
N ILE A 4 5.55 -7.32 29.33
CA ILE A 4 6.60 -6.59 28.60
C ILE A 4 7.33 -7.52 27.61
N LEU A 5 7.46 -8.81 27.93
CA LEU A 5 8.03 -9.82 27.05
C LEU A 5 7.17 -10.07 25.80
N ASP A 6 5.85 -10.03 25.90
CA ASP A 6 4.94 -10.15 24.74
C ASP A 6 5.10 -8.95 23.80
N LYS A 7 5.26 -7.75 24.38
CA LYS A 7 5.53 -6.52 23.61
C LYS A 7 6.90 -6.52 22.95
N VAL A 8 7.92 -7.09 23.61
CA VAL A 8 9.28 -7.21 23.08
C VAL A 8 9.37 -8.30 22.02
N ALA A 9 8.67 -9.43 22.18
CA ALA A 9 8.59 -10.48 21.16
C ALA A 9 7.84 -9.99 19.91
N TYR A 10 6.80 -9.17 20.06
CA TYR A 10 6.15 -8.47 18.95
C TYR A 10 7.12 -7.55 18.19
N LEU A 11 7.91 -6.77 18.94
CA LEU A 11 8.90 -5.83 18.38
C LEU A 11 10.11 -6.52 17.73
N ILE A 12 10.44 -7.77 18.10
CA ILE A 12 11.63 -8.48 17.60
C ILE A 12 11.25 -9.58 16.57
N PHE A 13 10.06 -10.18 16.68
CA PHE A 13 9.64 -11.36 15.91
C PHE A 13 8.15 -11.37 15.55
N GLY A 14 7.49 -10.21 15.36
CA GLY A 14 6.19 -10.21 14.69
C GLY A 14 6.29 -11.04 13.41
N SER A 15 5.34 -11.95 13.16
CA SER A 15 5.31 -12.64 11.87
C SER A 15 4.72 -11.70 10.83
N ARG A 16 5.07 -11.88 9.54
CA ARG A 16 4.42 -11.14 8.45
C ARG A 16 2.90 -11.23 8.53
N GLU A 17 2.36 -12.40 8.87
CA GLU A 17 0.93 -12.64 9.06
C GLU A 17 0.33 -11.78 10.19
N ASN A 18 1.07 -11.59 11.28
CA ASN A 18 0.65 -10.76 12.40
C ASN A 18 0.65 -9.27 12.01
N ASP A 19 1.68 -8.82 11.29
CA ASP A 19 1.76 -7.44 10.80
C ASP A 19 0.63 -7.15 9.79
N ILE A 20 0.33 -8.08 8.87
CA ILE A 20 -0.84 -8.00 7.99
C ILE A 20 -2.14 -7.95 8.79
N SER A 21 -2.29 -8.81 9.80
CA SER A 21 -3.50 -8.86 10.63
C SER A 21 -3.72 -7.53 11.35
N ASN A 22 -2.66 -6.93 11.87
CA ASN A 22 -2.73 -5.65 12.55
C ASN A 22 -3.02 -4.50 11.59
N LEU A 23 -2.36 -4.47 10.42
CA LEU A 23 -2.66 -3.47 9.39
C LEU A 23 -4.15 -3.47 9.00
N LEU A 24 -4.77 -4.65 8.96
CA LEU A 24 -6.17 -4.83 8.57
C LEU A 24 -7.17 -4.73 9.73
N ASP A 25 -6.74 -4.65 10.99
CA ASP A 25 -7.64 -4.57 12.15
C ASP A 25 -8.11 -3.13 12.39
N LYS A 26 -9.34 -2.83 11.96
CA LYS A 26 -9.98 -1.51 12.16
C LYS A 26 -10.25 -1.14 13.62
N ASN A 27 -10.07 -2.07 14.57
CA ASN A 27 -10.17 -1.75 16.00
C ASN A 27 -8.85 -1.18 16.58
N LEU A 28 -7.74 -1.36 15.86
CA LEU A 28 -6.47 -0.75 16.22
C LEU A 28 -6.46 0.72 15.80
N ASP A 29 -5.82 1.55 16.63
CA ASP A 29 -5.58 2.94 16.27
C ASP A 29 -4.59 3.05 15.10
N TYR A 30 -4.57 4.23 14.49
CA TYR A 30 -3.70 4.54 13.36
C TYR A 30 -2.23 4.22 13.64
N VAL A 31 -1.71 4.58 14.82
CA VAL A 31 -0.28 4.44 15.16
C VAL A 31 0.17 2.98 15.12
N HIS A 32 -0.68 2.05 15.57
CA HIS A 32 -0.34 0.63 15.54
C HIS A 32 -0.40 0.05 14.13
N ARG A 33 -1.34 0.53 13.30
CA ARG A 33 -1.52 0.06 11.92
C ARG A 33 -0.42 0.60 11.01
N ASP A 34 -0.01 1.84 11.23
CA ASP A 34 1.14 2.50 10.61
C ASP A 34 2.45 1.78 10.93
N ALA A 35 2.67 1.47 12.22
CA ALA A 35 3.84 0.66 12.62
C ALA A 35 3.86 -0.74 11.97
N ALA A 36 2.68 -1.33 11.70
CA ALA A 36 2.58 -2.59 10.99
C ALA A 36 2.89 -2.43 9.48
N ALA A 37 2.45 -1.35 8.85
CA ALA A 37 2.82 -1.00 7.47
C ALA A 37 4.34 -0.82 7.34
N GLU A 38 4.96 -0.03 8.23
CA GLU A 38 6.42 0.13 8.23
C GLU A 38 7.17 -1.20 8.43
N ALA A 39 6.67 -2.07 9.31
CA ALA A 39 7.28 -3.37 9.58
C ALA A 39 7.20 -4.29 8.35
N LEU A 40 6.09 -4.25 7.61
CA LEU A 40 5.92 -4.98 6.35
C LEU A 40 6.88 -4.46 5.28
N LEU A 41 7.10 -3.15 5.19
CA LEU A 41 8.02 -2.54 4.22
C LEU A 41 9.49 -2.91 4.48
N LYS A 42 9.89 -3.04 5.75
CA LYS A 42 11.26 -3.40 6.15
C LYS A 42 11.61 -4.88 5.93
N ARG A 43 10.63 -5.73 5.62
CA ARG A 43 10.79 -7.16 5.39
C ARG A 43 10.81 -7.49 3.91
N GLU A 44 11.03 -8.76 3.59
CA GLU A 44 10.88 -9.26 2.23
C GLU A 44 9.42 -9.13 1.75
N PHE A 45 9.24 -8.53 0.57
CA PHE A 45 7.94 -8.35 -0.03
C PHE A 45 7.32 -9.70 -0.41
N GLY A 46 6.01 -9.83 -0.21
CA GLY A 46 5.25 -11.00 -0.64
C GLY A 46 3.89 -10.61 -1.21
N PRO A 47 3.25 -11.53 -1.95
CA PRO A 47 1.92 -11.27 -2.54
C PRO A 47 0.88 -10.90 -1.48
N ASP A 48 0.98 -11.47 -0.27
CA ASP A 48 0.07 -11.15 0.84
C ASP A 48 0.23 -9.71 1.33
N THR A 49 1.46 -9.18 1.33
CA THR A 49 1.75 -7.80 1.70
C THR A 49 1.13 -6.83 0.71
N VAL A 50 1.31 -7.08 -0.60
CA VAL A 50 0.69 -6.29 -1.66
C VAL A 50 -0.83 -6.33 -1.55
N ALA A 51 -1.41 -7.50 -1.30
CA ALA A 51 -2.86 -7.65 -1.12
C ALA A 51 -3.38 -6.87 0.11
N ALA A 52 -2.64 -6.87 1.22
CA ALA A 52 -2.99 -6.12 2.41
C ALA A 52 -2.98 -4.61 2.17
N TYR A 53 -1.91 -4.07 1.59
CA TYR A 53 -1.85 -2.65 1.24
C TYR A 53 -2.93 -2.26 0.23
N LEU A 54 -3.16 -3.07 -0.80
CA LEU A 54 -4.22 -2.84 -1.77
C LEU A 54 -5.60 -2.79 -1.12
N ARG A 55 -5.84 -3.60 -0.08
CA ARG A 55 -7.11 -3.58 0.64
C ARG A 55 -7.30 -2.25 1.38
N VAL A 56 -6.27 -1.78 2.10
CA VAL A 56 -6.32 -0.51 2.85
C VAL A 56 -6.42 0.69 1.89
N ALA A 57 -5.57 0.74 0.86
CA ALA A 57 -5.51 1.84 -0.10
C ALA A 57 -6.76 1.99 -0.98
N CYS A 58 -7.63 0.97 -1.01
CA CYS A 58 -8.93 1.01 -1.71
C CYS A 58 -10.13 1.18 -0.77
N ASP A 59 -9.93 1.18 0.55
CA ASP A 59 -11.02 1.18 1.52
C ASP A 59 -11.56 2.61 1.72
N PRO A 60 -12.85 2.87 1.41
CA PRO A 60 -13.44 4.20 1.52
C PRO A 60 -13.65 4.65 2.98
N ASP A 61 -13.72 3.71 3.91
CA ASP A 61 -13.93 4.00 5.34
C ASP A 61 -12.61 4.16 6.10
N GLU A 62 -11.48 4.03 5.40
CA GLU A 62 -10.15 4.15 5.99
C GLU A 62 -9.72 5.60 6.18
N SER A 63 -8.89 5.83 7.21
CA SER A 63 -8.30 7.15 7.42
C SER A 63 -7.48 7.58 6.22
N ARG A 64 -7.48 8.89 5.97
CA ARG A 64 -6.75 9.45 4.83
C ARG A 64 -5.25 9.19 4.95
N GLU A 65 -4.71 9.34 6.14
CA GLU A 65 -3.30 9.14 6.44
C GLU A 65 -2.85 7.71 6.12
N LEU A 66 -3.63 6.70 6.51
CA LEU A 66 -3.26 5.31 6.28
C LEU A 66 -3.39 4.90 4.81
N VAL A 67 -4.34 5.51 4.10
CA VAL A 67 -4.52 5.36 2.65
C VAL A 67 -3.34 5.97 1.89
N GLU A 68 -2.88 7.16 2.27
CA GLU A 68 -1.70 7.82 1.69
C GLU A 68 -0.45 6.94 1.88
N GLU A 69 -0.19 6.50 3.12
CA GLU A 69 0.95 5.65 3.47
C GLU A 69 0.94 4.34 2.67
N CYS A 70 -0.18 3.61 2.66
CA CYS A 70 -0.28 2.37 1.90
C CYS A 70 -0.13 2.59 0.38
N GLY A 71 -0.50 3.76 -0.13
CA GLY A 71 -0.26 4.14 -1.52
C GLY A 71 1.22 4.34 -1.84
N GLU A 72 1.94 5.04 -0.96
CA GLU A 72 3.40 5.18 -1.06
C GLU A 72 4.10 3.83 -0.99
N ASP A 73 3.75 3.01 0.00
CA ASP A 73 4.28 1.66 0.21
C ASP A 73 4.06 0.78 -1.02
N LEU A 74 2.86 0.77 -1.61
CA LEU A 74 2.58 0.03 -2.84
C LEU A 74 3.50 0.47 -3.98
N GLY A 75 3.71 1.77 -4.15
CA GLY A 75 4.65 2.30 -5.14
C GLY A 75 6.08 1.77 -4.92
N ILE A 76 6.54 1.74 -3.67
CA ILE A 76 7.87 1.22 -3.30
C ILE A 76 7.97 -0.27 -3.57
N VAL A 77 6.96 -1.05 -3.15
CA VAL A 77 6.94 -2.51 -3.31
C VAL A 77 6.92 -2.89 -4.79
N TRP A 78 6.02 -2.33 -5.59
CA TRP A 78 5.95 -2.62 -7.02
C TRP A 78 7.26 -2.29 -7.75
N ALA A 79 7.81 -1.09 -7.50
CA ALA A 79 9.07 -0.68 -8.11
C ALA A 79 10.25 -1.54 -7.65
N GLY A 80 10.26 -1.98 -6.38
CA GLY A 80 11.29 -2.82 -5.80
C GLY A 80 11.26 -4.27 -6.28
N LEU A 81 10.06 -4.81 -6.52
CA LEU A 81 9.85 -6.14 -7.09
C LEU A 81 9.99 -6.19 -8.62
N ASP A 82 10.11 -5.02 -9.26
CA ASP A 82 10.02 -4.88 -10.73
C ASP A 82 8.73 -5.49 -11.30
N GLU A 83 7.66 -5.43 -10.52
CA GLU A 83 6.36 -6.00 -10.85
C GLU A 83 5.38 -4.86 -11.09
N CYS A 84 5.17 -4.52 -12.37
CA CYS A 84 4.24 -3.46 -12.73
C CYS A 84 2.82 -3.86 -12.29
N PRO A 85 2.09 -2.99 -11.54
CA PRO A 85 0.72 -3.29 -11.17
C PRO A 85 -0.18 -3.45 -12.39
N SER A 86 -1.30 -4.16 -12.20
CA SER A 86 -2.36 -4.15 -13.20
C SER A 86 -2.99 -2.75 -13.29
N VAL A 87 -3.49 -2.39 -14.48
CA VAL A 87 -4.22 -1.12 -14.69
C VAL A 87 -5.42 -1.01 -13.76
N GLU A 88 -6.12 -2.13 -13.53
CA GLU A 88 -7.28 -2.20 -12.63
C GLU A 88 -6.89 -1.92 -11.18
N ASP A 89 -5.81 -2.55 -10.70
CA ASP A 89 -5.32 -2.34 -9.34
C ASP A 89 -4.87 -0.91 -9.09
N PHE A 90 -4.18 -0.31 -10.07
CA PHE A 90 -3.74 1.08 -9.97
C PHE A 90 -4.93 2.06 -10.03
N ALA A 91 -5.93 1.80 -10.88
CA ALA A 91 -7.10 2.66 -11.04
C ALA A 91 -8.07 2.60 -9.86
N ARG A 92 -8.20 1.44 -9.18
CA ARG A 92 -9.10 1.28 -8.03
C ARG A 92 -8.57 1.91 -6.74
N LEU A 93 -7.28 2.25 -6.68
CA LEU A 93 -6.73 3.00 -5.54
C LEU A 93 -7.53 4.28 -5.33
N ARG A 94 -7.75 4.64 -4.06
CA ARG A 94 -8.29 5.96 -3.72
C ARG A 94 -7.38 7.07 -4.27
N PRO A 95 -7.93 8.25 -4.63
CA PRO A 95 -7.14 9.32 -5.25
C PRO A 95 -5.87 9.67 -4.49
N GLU A 96 -5.92 9.68 -3.16
CA GLU A 96 -4.80 9.98 -2.29
C GLU A 96 -3.70 8.91 -2.41
N ALA A 97 -4.03 7.64 -2.19
CA ALA A 97 -3.10 6.52 -2.37
C ALA A 97 -2.49 6.48 -3.79
N ARG A 98 -3.32 6.72 -4.81
CA ARG A 98 -2.92 6.71 -6.21
C ARG A 98 -1.90 7.80 -6.53
N ALA A 99 -2.06 8.98 -5.95
CA ALA A 99 -1.12 10.09 -6.15
C ALA A 99 0.28 9.76 -5.60
N TYR A 100 0.36 9.17 -4.42
CA TYR A 100 1.64 8.74 -3.82
C TYR A 100 2.27 7.58 -4.61
N ALA A 101 1.50 6.55 -4.94
CA ALA A 101 1.97 5.45 -5.80
C ALA A 101 2.49 5.98 -7.16
N TYR A 102 1.75 6.92 -7.77
CA TYR A 102 2.15 7.58 -9.01
C TYR A 102 3.51 8.27 -8.89
N HIS A 103 3.75 9.03 -7.82
CA HIS A 103 5.03 9.74 -7.64
C HIS A 103 6.22 8.79 -7.53
N ILE A 104 6.06 7.66 -6.82
CA ILE A 104 7.11 6.65 -6.74
C ILE A 104 7.34 5.99 -8.09
N ILE A 105 6.28 5.57 -8.79
CA ILE A 105 6.39 4.96 -10.12
C ILE A 105 7.01 5.95 -11.12
N GLN A 106 6.60 7.21 -11.13
CA GLN A 106 7.16 8.24 -12.00
C GLN A 106 8.67 8.43 -11.78
N SER A 107 9.14 8.35 -10.53
CA SER A 107 10.55 8.55 -10.21
C SER A 107 11.43 7.32 -10.47
N ARG A 108 10.87 6.10 -10.34
CA ARG A 108 11.65 4.85 -10.38
C ARG A 108 11.41 4.00 -11.62
N LYS A 109 10.20 4.01 -12.15
CA LYS A 109 9.71 3.17 -13.27
C LYS A 109 8.80 3.98 -14.22
N PRO A 110 9.23 5.16 -14.71
CA PRO A 110 8.39 6.05 -15.53
C PRO A 110 7.83 5.37 -16.79
N GLU A 111 8.53 4.37 -17.32
CA GLU A 111 8.13 3.58 -18.48
C GLU A 111 6.82 2.79 -18.28
N TRP A 112 6.38 2.57 -17.04
CA TRP A 112 5.11 1.92 -16.74
C TRP A 112 3.90 2.86 -16.88
N LEU A 113 4.11 4.17 -16.69
CA LEU A 113 3.01 5.16 -16.67
C LEU A 113 2.17 5.18 -17.94
N PRO A 114 2.73 5.11 -19.17
CA PRO A 114 1.91 5.06 -20.39
C PRO A 114 0.90 3.91 -20.40
N MET A 115 1.21 2.78 -19.75
CA MET A 115 0.32 1.63 -19.63
C MET A 115 -0.68 1.79 -18.49
N LEU A 116 -0.21 2.18 -17.30
CA LEU A 116 -1.05 2.33 -16.10
C LEU A 116 -2.11 3.44 -16.23
N LEU A 117 -1.83 4.41 -17.09
CA LEU A 117 -2.75 5.50 -17.41
C LEU A 117 -3.61 5.20 -18.66
N TRP A 118 -3.57 3.98 -19.19
CA TRP A 118 -4.33 3.54 -20.36
C TRP A 118 -5.43 2.54 -19.92
N PRO A 119 -6.68 2.99 -19.70
CA PRO A 119 -7.50 3.60 -20.73
C PRO A 119 -8.28 4.83 -20.21
N TRP A 120 -7.59 5.89 -19.80
CA TRP A 120 -8.22 7.21 -19.68
C TRP A 120 -8.32 7.93 -21.03
N LYS A 121 -8.20 7.20 -22.15
CA LYS A 121 -8.60 7.63 -23.49
C LYS A 121 -9.61 6.62 -24.05
N LYS A 122 -10.88 6.86 -23.79
CA LYS A 122 -11.94 6.48 -24.73
C LYS A 122 -12.14 7.73 -25.60
N ASP A 123 -11.85 7.62 -26.90
CA ASP A 123 -12.04 8.73 -27.86
C ASP A 123 -11.19 10.00 -27.63
N GLY A 124 -9.98 9.87 -27.09
CA GLY A 124 -9.00 10.97 -27.08
C GLY A 124 -9.17 12.04 -25.98
N GLN A 125 -10.13 11.89 -25.07
CA GLN A 125 -10.24 12.76 -23.89
C GLN A 125 -9.60 12.09 -22.67
N ILE A 126 -8.67 12.79 -22.01
CA ILE A 126 -8.12 12.43 -20.70
C ILE A 126 -9.20 12.76 -19.67
N LEU A 127 -9.75 11.76 -18.99
CA LEU A 127 -10.61 11.99 -17.82
C LEU A 127 -9.70 12.25 -16.61
N ALA A 128 -9.26 13.50 -16.48
CA ALA A 128 -8.79 14.05 -15.21
C ALA A 128 -9.88 15.05 -14.77
N GLU A 129 -10.72 14.62 -13.83
CA GLU A 129 -11.41 15.54 -12.92
C GLU A 129 -10.79 15.39 -11.53
#